data_AF-A0A6J3A876-F1
#
_entry.id   AF-A0A6J3A876-F1
#
_cell.length_a   1.000
_cell.length_b   1.000
_cell.length_c   1.000
_cell.angle_alpha   90.00
_cell.angle_beta   90.00
_cell.angle_gamma   90.00
#
_symmetry.space_group_name_H-M   'P 1'
#
loop_
_entity.id
_entity.type
_entity.pdbx_description
1 polymer ?
#
loop_
_entity_poly.entity_id
_entity_poly.type
_entity_poly.pdbx_seq_one_letter_code
_entity_poly.pdbx_strand_id
1 'polypeptide(L)'
;MHTFYHAFFSQRRPHHQLNLFLLSCHPLLLKKYWKRSFNSIEISYSSAYLGLFHYLPTMIRRPPTIVCYICGREYGTKSIAIHEPQCLKKWHNENNLLPKELRRPEPKKPELRTITAKGFYDLDALNEAAWTSAQSQLVPCNICGRTFLPDRLIVHQRSCKPKVAK
;
A
#
# COMPACT_ATOMS: atom_id res chain seq x y z
N MET A 1 -13.27 -30.43 21.51
CA MET A 1 -12.10 -29.62 21.94
C MET A 1 -11.09 -29.65 20.80
N HIS A 2 -11.06 -28.64 19.92
CA HIS A 2 -9.91 -28.31 19.07
C HIS A 2 -10.16 -26.94 18.43
N THR A 3 -9.41 -25.96 18.93
CA THR A 3 -9.38 -24.56 18.52
C THR A 3 -8.44 -24.39 17.33
N PHE A 4 -8.98 -24.01 16.17
CA PHE A 4 -8.16 -23.48 15.07
C PHE A 4 -8.19 -21.95 15.11
N TYR A 5 -7.16 -21.35 15.69
CA TYR A 5 -6.82 -19.95 15.45
C TYR A 5 -6.07 -19.87 14.12
N HIS A 6 -6.75 -19.42 13.06
CA HIS A 6 -6.08 -19.05 11.82
C HIS A 6 -5.45 -17.65 11.97
N ALA A 7 -4.14 -17.61 11.72
CA ALA A 7 -3.29 -16.44 11.77
C ALA A 7 -3.68 -15.40 10.70
N PHE A 8 -3.72 -14.14 11.13
CA PHE A 8 -3.73 -12.97 10.26
C PHE A 8 -2.40 -12.89 9.48
N PHE A 9 -2.43 -13.23 8.20
CA PHE A 9 -1.48 -12.74 7.21
C PHE A 9 -2.27 -12.11 6.07
N SER A 10 -2.60 -10.83 6.19
CA SER A 10 -3.03 -10.02 5.06
C SER A 10 -1.85 -9.18 4.57
N GLN A 11 -0.91 -9.84 3.88
CA GLN A 11 -0.10 -9.13 2.90
C GLN A 11 -1.02 -8.80 1.72
N ARG A 12 -1.43 -7.54 1.60
CA ARG A 12 -2.03 -7.03 0.36
C ARG A 12 -1.47 -5.64 0.05
N ARG A 13 -0.42 -5.62 -0.76
CA ARG A 13 -0.17 -4.53 -1.70
C ARG A 13 -0.27 -5.10 -3.11
N PRO A 14 -1.15 -4.58 -3.97
CA PRO A 14 -0.93 -4.64 -5.40
C PRO A 14 -0.35 -3.28 -5.84
N HIS A 15 0.97 -3.21 -6.01
CA HIS A 15 1.55 -2.16 -6.82
C HIS A 15 1.33 -2.50 -8.30
N HIS A 16 0.81 -1.50 -8.98
CA HIS A 16 0.80 -1.28 -10.42
C HIS A 16 1.99 -1.95 -11.15
N GLN A 17 1.71 -2.95 -11.98
CA GLN A 17 2.55 -3.26 -13.15
C GLN A 17 1.69 -3.06 -14.39
N LEU A 18 1.90 -1.92 -15.06
CA LEU A 18 1.52 -1.76 -16.45
C LEU A 18 2.55 -2.49 -17.29
N ASN A 19 2.12 -3.54 -17.97
CA ASN A 19 2.64 -3.90 -19.28
C ASN A 19 1.65 -4.85 -19.93
N LEU A 20 1.16 -4.50 -21.12
CA LEU A 20 1.34 -5.29 -22.34
C LEU A 20 0.45 -4.81 -23.50
N PHE A 21 1.12 -4.72 -24.65
CA PHE A 21 0.66 -4.84 -26.03
C PHE A 21 -0.13 -3.70 -26.68
N LEU A 22 0.63 -2.93 -27.47
CA LEU A 22 0.24 -2.32 -28.73
C LEU A 22 -0.57 -3.32 -29.59
N LEU A 23 -1.83 -2.99 -29.85
CA LEU A 23 -2.55 -3.52 -31.01
C LEU A 23 -2.89 -2.34 -31.93
N SER A 24 -2.11 -2.24 -32.99
CA SER A 24 -2.40 -1.44 -34.17
C SER A 24 -3.56 -2.07 -34.95
N CYS A 25 -4.69 -1.38 -35.05
CA CYS A 25 -5.65 -1.56 -36.15
C CYS A 25 -6.18 -0.20 -36.59
N HIS A 26 -5.79 0.18 -37.81
CA HIS A 26 -6.14 1.41 -38.52
C HIS A 26 -7.59 1.28 -39.08
N PRO A 27 -8.29 2.41 -39.33
CA PRO A 27 -9.73 2.50 -39.54
C PRO A 27 -10.10 2.35 -41.02
N LEU A 28 -11.40 2.15 -41.29
CA LEU A 28 -12.19 2.68 -42.41
C LEU A 28 -13.55 1.94 -42.46
N LEU A 29 -14.60 2.65 -42.90
CA LEU A 29 -15.99 2.20 -43.12
C LEU A 29 -16.83 2.17 -41.81
N LEU A 30 -17.76 3.08 -41.52
CA LEU A 30 -18.84 3.62 -42.36
C LEU A 30 -19.29 5.00 -41.81
N LYS A 31 -19.07 6.06 -42.57
CA LYS A 31 -19.94 7.25 -42.55
C LYS A 31 -20.95 7.08 -43.69
N LYS A 32 -22.24 7.08 -43.35
CA LYS A 32 -23.48 7.19 -44.17
C LYS A 32 -24.53 6.42 -43.33
N TYR A 33 -25.44 7.04 -42.59
CA TYR A 33 -26.51 7.91 -43.04
C TYR A 33 -26.97 8.81 -41.88
N TRP A 34 -26.99 10.13 -42.10
CA TRP A 34 -27.70 11.09 -41.24
C TRP A 34 -28.74 11.79 -42.10
N LYS A 35 -29.99 11.37 -41.99
CA LYS A 35 -31.23 12.10 -42.35
C LYS A 35 -32.41 11.16 -42.19
N ARG A 36 -33.15 11.27 -41.07
CA ARG A 36 -34.62 11.36 -41.09
C ARG A 36 -35.17 11.66 -39.70
N SER A 37 -35.96 12.73 -39.65
CA SER A 37 -37.08 13.00 -38.75
C SER A 37 -37.02 12.51 -37.30
N PHE A 38 -36.90 13.50 -36.41
CA PHE A 38 -37.74 13.56 -35.21
C PHE A 38 -39.19 13.19 -35.57
N ASN A 39 -39.66 12.07 -35.04
CA ASN A 39 -41.05 11.83 -34.68
C ASN A 39 -41.06 10.62 -33.75
N SER A 40 -41.29 10.91 -32.47
CA SER A 40 -42.05 10.10 -31.52
C SER A 40 -41.96 8.59 -31.70
N ILE A 41 -40.92 7.99 -31.13
CA ILE A 41 -40.94 6.56 -30.79
C ILE A 41 -40.79 6.52 -29.28
N GLU A 42 -41.88 6.18 -28.60
CA GLU A 42 -41.85 5.75 -27.21
C GLU A 42 -40.89 4.56 -27.14
N ILE A 43 -39.68 4.80 -26.63
CA ILE A 43 -38.77 3.72 -26.29
C ILE A 43 -39.33 3.09 -25.02
N SER A 44 -40.11 2.03 -25.20
CA SER A 44 -40.44 1.09 -24.14
C SER A 44 -39.11 0.58 -23.57
N TYR A 45 -38.72 1.14 -22.41
CA TYR A 45 -37.61 0.64 -21.62
C TYR A 45 -37.92 -0.81 -21.26
N SER A 46 -37.32 -1.75 -21.97
CA SER A 46 -37.34 -3.16 -21.60
C SER A 46 -36.80 -3.28 -20.18
N SER A 47 -37.62 -3.77 -19.25
CA SER A 47 -37.31 -3.91 -17.82
C SER A 47 -36.11 -4.80 -17.54
N ALA A 48 -35.59 -5.50 -18.56
CA ALA A 48 -34.39 -6.33 -18.49
C ALA A 48 -33.09 -5.54 -18.26
N TYR A 49 -33.05 -4.23 -18.51
CA TYR A 49 -31.86 -3.39 -18.24
C TYR A 49 -31.89 -2.67 -16.88
N LEU A 50 -33.02 -2.69 -16.16
CA LEU A 50 -33.12 -2.11 -14.81
C LEU A 50 -32.53 -3.04 -13.72
N GLY A 51 -32.23 -4.29 -14.05
CA GLY A 51 -31.69 -5.29 -13.10
C GLY A 51 -30.18 -5.26 -12.88
N LEU A 52 -29.40 -4.50 -13.68
CA LEU A 52 -27.93 -4.50 -13.60
C LEU A 52 -27.33 -3.36 -12.74
N PHE A 53 -28.11 -2.36 -12.34
CA PHE A 53 -27.61 -1.27 -11.47
C PHE A 53 -27.53 -1.64 -9.99
N HIS A 54 -28.15 -2.74 -9.57
CA HIS A 54 -28.21 -3.15 -8.16
C HIS A 54 -27.03 -4.03 -7.70
N TYR A 55 -26.07 -4.32 -8.58
CA TYR A 55 -24.93 -5.19 -8.31
C TYR A 55 -23.56 -4.49 -8.36
N LEU A 56 -23.51 -3.15 -8.27
CA LEU A 56 -22.23 -2.49 -7.97
C LEU A 56 -21.95 -2.67 -6.47
N PRO A 57 -20.96 -3.48 -6.05
CA PRO A 57 -20.56 -3.51 -4.66
C PRO A 57 -20.16 -2.08 -4.29
N THR A 58 -20.80 -1.53 -3.26
CA THR A 58 -20.35 -0.28 -2.66
C THR A 58 -18.89 -0.50 -2.27
N MET A 59 -17.98 0.12 -3.02
CA MET A 59 -16.56 0.10 -2.65
C MET A 59 -16.46 0.81 -1.31
N ILE A 60 -16.45 0.05 -0.21
CA ILE A 60 -16.19 0.56 1.13
C ILE A 60 -14.79 1.16 1.06
N ARG A 61 -14.71 2.48 0.85
CA ARG A 61 -13.44 3.20 0.86
C ARG A 61 -12.91 3.08 2.27
N ARG A 62 -11.83 2.33 2.43
CA ARG A 62 -11.14 2.23 3.71
C ARG A 62 -10.71 3.64 4.13
N PRO A 63 -10.80 3.98 5.43
CA PRO A 63 -10.29 5.25 5.91
C PRO A 63 -8.82 5.42 5.51
N PRO A 64 -8.37 6.63 5.17
CA PRO A 64 -6.99 6.88 4.80
C PRO A 64 -6.04 6.48 5.94
N THR A 65 -4.96 5.78 5.60
CA THR A 65 -3.92 5.37 6.53
C THR A 65 -2.60 6.09 6.25
N ILE A 66 -1.77 6.22 7.27
CA ILE A 66 -0.42 6.76 7.21
C ILE A 66 0.57 5.67 7.63
N VAL A 67 1.64 5.50 6.86
CA VAL A 67 2.73 4.57 7.16
C VAL A 67 3.72 5.22 8.13
N CYS A 68 4.08 4.52 9.20
CA CYS A 68 5.15 4.94 10.09
C CYS A 68 6.51 4.79 9.40
N TYR A 69 7.25 5.90 9.26
CA TYR A 69 8.55 5.96 8.58
C TYR A 69 9.69 5.19 9.27
N ILE A 70 9.46 4.68 10.48
CA ILE A 70 10.44 3.93 11.29
C ILE A 70 10.17 2.42 11.18
N CYS A 71 8.92 2.00 11.38
CA CYS A 71 8.57 0.57 11.48
C CYS A 71 7.73 0.03 10.31
N GLY A 72 7.29 0.89 9.39
CA GLY A 72 6.56 0.52 8.17
C GLY A 72 5.12 0.04 8.40
N ARG A 73 4.59 0.16 9.63
CA ARG A 73 3.18 -0.18 9.93
C ARG A 73 2.24 0.95 9.56
N GLU A 74 1.04 0.60 9.14
CA GLU A 74 -0.05 1.53 8.85
C GLU A 74 -0.82 1.91 10.12
N TYR A 75 -1.15 3.19 10.22
CA TYR A 75 -1.94 3.78 11.30
C TYR A 75 -3.02 4.70 10.74
N GLY A 76 -4.02 5.02 11.55
CA GLY A 76 -4.94 6.11 11.21
C GLY A 76 -4.25 7.46 11.33
N THR A 77 -4.75 8.45 10.61
CA THR A 77 -4.21 9.83 10.59
C THR A 77 -4.06 10.48 11.97
N LYS A 78 -4.90 10.09 12.95
CA LYS A 78 -4.79 10.55 14.35
C LYS A 78 -3.86 9.68 15.20
N SER A 79 -3.88 8.37 15.03
CA SER A 79 -3.10 7.46 15.88
C SER A 79 -1.62 7.48 15.56
N ILE A 80 -1.22 7.88 14.34
CA ILE A 80 0.19 8.04 13.97
C ILE A 80 0.92 9.06 14.84
N ALA A 81 0.27 10.16 15.24
CA ALA A 81 0.86 11.20 16.08
C ALA A 81 1.23 10.71 17.49
N ILE A 82 0.53 9.69 17.98
CA ILE A 82 0.81 9.04 19.27
C ILE A 82 1.86 7.93 19.07
N HIS A 83 1.78 7.22 17.95
CA HIS A 83 2.67 6.12 17.63
C HIS A 83 4.11 6.54 17.35
N GLU A 84 4.33 7.53 16.46
CA GLU A 84 5.66 7.97 16.02
C GLU A 84 6.62 8.29 17.16
N PRO A 85 6.28 9.13 18.16
CA PRO A 85 7.21 9.45 19.25
C PRO A 85 7.55 8.22 20.10
N GLN A 86 6.59 7.32 20.32
CA GLN A 86 6.83 6.08 21.05
C GLN A 86 7.72 5.12 20.25
N CYS A 87 7.51 5.05 18.94
CA CYS A 87 8.31 4.23 18.03
C CYS A 87 9.75 4.75 17.95
N LEU A 88 9.94 6.06 17.90
CA LEU A 88 11.26 6.69 17.87
C LEU A 88 12.01 6.50 19.19
N LYS A 89 11.32 6.67 20.34
CA LYS A 89 11.91 6.38 21.65
C LYS A 89 12.40 4.93 21.74
N LYS A 90 11.59 3.98 21.26
CA LYS A 90 11.98 2.57 21.22
C LYS A 90 13.20 2.34 20.32
N TRP A 91 13.21 2.93 19.13
CA TRP A 91 14.35 2.86 18.21
C TRP A 91 15.64 3.39 18.87
N HIS A 92 15.57 4.54 19.55
CA HIS A 92 16.71 5.11 20.28
C HIS A 92 17.23 4.17 21.37
N ASN A 93 16.33 3.56 22.15
CA ASN A 93 16.72 2.61 23.17
C ASN A 93 17.46 1.41 22.57
N GLU A 94 16.91 0.79 21.51
CA GLU A 94 17.55 -0.33 20.81
C GLU A 94 18.92 0.08 20.22
N ASN A 95 18.98 1.26 19.60
CA ASN A 95 20.21 1.74 18.96
C ASN A 95 21.30 2.10 19.97
N ASN A 96 20.93 2.63 21.14
CA ASN A 96 21.88 2.99 22.20
C ASN A 96 22.51 1.77 22.89
N LEU A 97 21.85 0.62 22.85
CA LEU A 97 22.41 -0.66 23.33
C LEU A 97 23.52 -1.19 22.41
N LEU A 98 23.64 -0.69 21.18
CA LEU A 98 24.69 -1.08 20.25
C LEU A 98 26.00 -0.34 20.57
N PRO A 99 27.16 -1.00 20.34
CA PRO A 99 28.47 -0.32 20.26
C PRO A 99 28.39 0.88 19.32
N LYS A 100 29.13 1.95 19.61
CA LYS A 100 29.03 3.25 18.91
C LYS A 100 29.19 3.10 17.38
N GLU A 101 30.00 2.13 16.98
CA GLU A 101 30.40 1.78 15.62
C GLU A 101 29.27 1.05 14.86
N LEU A 102 28.37 0.39 15.58
CA LEU A 102 27.22 -0.34 15.04
C LEU A 102 25.91 0.46 15.16
N ARG A 103 25.94 1.65 15.76
CA ARG A 103 24.77 2.51 15.86
C ARG A 103 24.36 2.99 14.48
N ARG A 104 23.07 2.88 14.20
CA ARG A 104 22.46 3.36 12.97
C ARG A 104 22.19 4.86 13.06
N PRO A 105 22.19 5.60 11.94
CA PRO A 105 21.76 6.98 11.91
C PRO A 105 20.25 7.07 12.20
N GLU A 106 19.84 8.16 12.84
CA GLU A 106 18.43 8.39 13.19
C GLU A 106 17.54 8.41 11.93
N PRO A 107 16.38 7.74 11.94
CA PRO A 107 15.46 7.76 10.81
C PRO A 107 14.95 9.18 10.60
N LYS A 108 14.98 9.67 9.36
CA LYS A 108 14.50 11.02 9.03
C LYS A 108 13.02 10.98 8.67
N LYS A 109 12.23 11.80 9.35
CA LYS A 109 10.81 11.96 9.03
C LYS A 109 10.68 12.63 7.64
N PRO A 110 9.94 12.04 6.69
CA PRO A 110 9.64 12.69 5.41
C PRO A 110 8.92 14.02 5.63
N GLU A 111 9.40 15.08 4.98
CA GLU A 111 8.75 16.39 5.07
C GLU A 111 7.41 16.38 4.34
N LEU A 112 6.38 16.91 5.01
CA LEU A 112 5.06 17.16 4.42
C LEU A 112 5.18 18.35 3.46
N ARG A 113 5.57 18.12 2.21
CA ARG A 113 5.50 19.16 1.19
C ARG A 113 4.02 19.40 0.87
N THR A 114 3.51 20.58 1.22
CA THR A 114 2.19 21.04 0.79
C THR A 114 2.24 21.31 -0.71
N ILE A 115 1.67 20.39 -1.50
CA ILE A 115 1.60 20.57 -2.94
C ILE A 115 0.33 21.39 -3.20
N THR A 116 0.50 22.69 -3.47
CA THR A 116 -0.47 23.69 -3.96
C THR A 116 -1.45 24.38 -2.99
N ALA A 117 -1.85 25.59 -3.42
CA ALA A 117 -2.74 26.57 -2.79
C ALA A 117 -4.17 26.08 -2.43
N LYS A 118 -4.48 24.80 -2.63
CA LYS A 118 -5.75 24.16 -2.25
C LYS A 118 -5.65 23.18 -1.08
N GLY A 119 -4.45 22.99 -0.50
CA GLY A 119 -4.28 22.25 0.76
C GLY A 119 -4.52 20.74 0.67
N PHE A 120 -4.41 20.14 -0.52
CA PHE A 120 -4.52 18.68 -0.69
C PHE A 120 -3.15 18.02 -0.56
N TYR A 121 -3.03 16.99 0.29
CA TYR A 121 -1.81 16.20 0.45
C TYR A 121 -1.87 14.97 -0.45
N ASP A 122 -0.79 14.67 -1.16
CA ASP A 122 -0.61 13.37 -1.81
C ASP A 122 -0.24 12.32 -0.75
N LEU A 123 -1.27 11.72 -0.15
CA LEU A 123 -1.12 10.70 0.89
C LEU A 123 -0.33 9.48 0.40
N ASP A 124 -0.44 9.14 -0.88
CA ASP A 124 0.25 7.99 -1.45
C ASP A 124 1.75 8.29 -1.55
N ALA A 125 2.13 9.46 -2.05
CA ALA A 125 3.53 9.87 -2.09
C ALA A 125 4.16 9.94 -0.69
N LEU A 126 3.43 10.42 0.32
CA LEU A 126 3.89 10.43 1.71
C LEU A 126 4.09 9.03 2.27
N ASN A 127 3.15 8.13 2.00
CA ASN A 127 3.23 6.73 2.44
C ASN A 127 4.38 5.99 1.76
N GLU A 128 4.65 6.24 0.48
CA GLU A 128 5.80 5.66 -0.23
C GLU A 128 7.14 6.18 0.31
N ALA A 129 7.24 7.48 0.60
CA ALA A 129 8.43 8.05 1.22
C ALA A 129 8.67 7.47 2.62
N ALA A 130 7.62 7.35 3.43
CA ALA A 130 7.68 6.73 4.74
C ALA A 130 8.05 5.24 4.65
N TRP A 131 7.47 4.50 3.70
CA TRP A 131 7.79 3.10 3.44
C TRP A 131 9.28 2.92 3.10
N THR A 132 9.81 3.78 2.23
CA THR A 132 11.22 3.74 1.81
C THR A 132 12.15 3.98 3.00
N SER A 133 11.83 4.95 3.86
CA SER A 133 12.56 5.18 5.11
C SER A 133 12.50 3.96 6.04
N ALA A 134 11.32 3.36 6.21
CA ALA A 134 11.18 2.19 7.07
C ALA A 134 11.97 0.98 6.55
N GLN A 135 12.03 0.80 5.24
CA GLN A 135 12.78 -0.27 4.60
C GLN A 135 14.30 -0.14 4.87
N SER A 136 14.83 1.07 4.94
CA SER A 136 16.25 1.31 5.26
C SER A 136 16.62 0.96 6.70
N GLN A 137 15.62 0.78 7.58
CA GLN A 137 15.83 0.40 8.98
C GLN A 137 15.93 -1.13 9.16
N LEU A 138 15.60 -1.91 8.14
CA LEU A 138 15.61 -3.36 8.23
C LEU A 138 17.04 -3.92 8.16
N VAL A 139 17.28 -4.93 8.98
CA VAL A 139 18.57 -5.64 9.05
C VAL A 139 18.42 -7.05 8.47
N PRO A 140 19.37 -7.52 7.65
CA PRO A 140 19.32 -8.86 7.09
C PRO A 140 19.66 -9.92 8.14
N CYS A 141 18.98 -11.06 8.09
CA CYS A 141 19.34 -12.25 8.85
C CYS A 141 20.62 -12.87 8.27
N ASN A 142 21.60 -13.11 9.12
CA ASN A 142 22.86 -13.77 8.77
C ASN A 142 22.71 -15.24 8.31
N ILE A 143 21.59 -15.90 8.61
CA ILE A 143 21.36 -17.31 8.25
C ILE A 143 20.61 -17.45 6.91
N CYS A 144 19.56 -16.65 6.68
CA CYS A 144 18.70 -16.80 5.50
C CYS A 144 18.64 -15.57 4.58
N GLY A 145 19.24 -14.45 4.97
CA GLY A 145 19.27 -13.20 4.20
C GLY A 145 17.97 -12.38 4.21
N ARG A 146 16.88 -12.87 4.81
CA ARG A 146 15.64 -12.09 4.94
C ARG A 146 15.82 -10.89 5.87
N THR A 147 15.18 -9.77 5.56
CA THR A 147 15.31 -8.53 6.32
C THR A 147 14.19 -8.36 7.35
N PHE A 148 14.53 -7.90 8.55
CA PHE A 148 13.57 -7.70 9.65
C PHE A 148 13.90 -6.43 10.44
N LEU A 149 12.96 -5.94 11.23
CA LEU A 149 13.29 -5.02 12.32
C LEU A 149 14.12 -5.79 13.38
N PRO A 150 15.09 -5.16 14.06
CA PRO A 150 15.96 -5.82 15.03
C PRO A 150 15.22 -6.69 16.06
N ASP A 151 14.16 -6.15 16.66
CA ASP A 151 13.30 -6.88 17.59
C ASP A 151 12.69 -8.18 17.03
N ARG A 152 12.28 -8.16 15.76
CA ARG A 152 11.69 -9.33 15.09
C ARG A 152 12.76 -10.29 14.59
N LEU A 153 13.96 -9.79 14.31
CA LEU A 153 15.09 -10.62 13.89
C LEU A 153 15.46 -11.62 14.98
N ILE A 154 15.47 -11.20 16.25
CA ILE A 154 15.80 -12.07 17.39
C ILE A 154 14.84 -13.27 17.46
N VAL A 155 13.54 -13.02 17.35
CA VAL A 155 12.52 -14.09 17.36
C VAL A 155 12.67 -14.99 16.14
N HIS A 156 12.91 -14.40 14.97
CA HIS A 156 13.12 -15.16 13.74
C HIS A 156 14.34 -16.08 13.81
N GLN A 157 15.46 -15.62 14.37
CA GLN A 157 16.72 -16.38 14.44
C GLN A 157 16.58 -17.69 15.24
N ARG A 158 15.69 -17.74 16.24
CA ARG A 158 15.44 -18.95 17.07
C ARG A 158 14.97 -20.17 16.27
N SER A 159 14.29 -19.94 15.14
CA SER A 159 13.74 -20.99 14.28
C SER A 159 14.15 -20.83 12.81
N CYS A 160 15.17 -20.00 12.55
CA CYS A 160 15.63 -19.74 11.20
C CYS A 160 16.31 -20.98 10.60
N LYS A 161 16.04 -21.22 9.31
CA LYS A 161 16.70 -22.26 8.52
C LYS A 161 17.52 -21.60 7.39
N PRO A 162 18.70 -22.15 7.04
CA PRO A 162 19.49 -21.66 5.93
C PRO A 162 18.68 -21.59 4.63
N LYS A 163 18.98 -20.60 3.79
CA LYS A 163 18.35 -20.50 2.47
C LYS A 163 18.88 -21.64 1.60
N VAL A 164 17.98 -22.51 1.13
CA VAL A 164 18.34 -23.53 0.14
C VAL A 164 18.71 -22.80 -1.15
N ALA A 165 19.95 -22.96 -1.60
CA ALA A 165 20.38 -22.50 -2.91
C ALA A 165 19.58 -23.26 -3.98
N LYS A 166 18.97 -22.53 -4.92
CA LYS A 166 18.28 -23.11 -6.07
C LYS A 166 19.27 -23.30 -7.21
#